data_AF-A0A949L4T7-F1
#
_entry.id   AF-A0A949L4T7-F1
#
_cell.length_a   1.000
_cell.length_b   1.000
_cell.length_c   1.000
_cell.angle_alpha   90.00
_cell.angle_beta   90.00
_cell.angle_gamma   90.00
#
_symmetry.space_group_name_H-M   'P 1'
#
loop_
_entity.id
_entity.type
_entity.pdbx_description
1 polymer ?
#
loop_
_entity_poly.entity_id
_entity_poly.type
_entity_poly.pdbx_seq_one_letter_code
_entity_poly.pdbx_strand_id
1 'polypeptide(L)'
;MLQSLLPKLLIIPAILIAISIHEYGHALAAVKLGDDTPLYQGRLTLNPIKHLDPMGFLFLMIVGFGWAKPVMINPRNFKNPRRDDIIVSLAGVTMNLLTAIAFTLVIKFVVNNFYSFLITEAGQYTITMLYAVVQINIVLMIFNLMPIPPLDGHHIAQSIGGWRVYNFFRQYEQIIRIGLILLLVTGYIGRIIGPPVYGITNFLFTIFNVF
;
A
#
# COMPACT_ATOMS: atom_id res chain seq x y z
N MET A 1 -1.08 20.50 -21.90
CA MET A 1 -1.68 20.59 -20.55
C MET A 1 -2.57 19.39 -20.21
N LEU A 2 -3.50 18.97 -21.08
CA LEU A 2 -4.32 17.75 -20.84
C LEU A 2 -3.49 16.44 -20.84
N GLN A 3 -2.54 16.29 -21.76
CA GLN A 3 -1.66 15.11 -21.83
C GLN A 3 -0.74 14.93 -20.60
N SER A 4 -0.44 16.00 -19.85
CA SER A 4 0.36 15.92 -18.61
C SER A 4 -0.49 15.62 -17.36
N LEU A 5 -1.81 15.79 -17.44
CA LEU A 5 -2.75 15.52 -16.34
C LEU A 5 -3.35 14.11 -16.43
N LEU A 6 -3.53 13.60 -17.64
CA LEU A 6 -4.15 12.30 -17.88
C LEU A 6 -3.44 11.15 -17.12
N PRO A 7 -2.10 11.01 -17.12
CA PRO A 7 -1.43 9.96 -16.34
C PRO A 7 -1.66 10.08 -14.83
N LYS A 8 -1.74 11.31 -14.31
CA LYS A 8 -2.01 11.56 -12.88
C LYS A 8 -3.42 11.15 -12.49
N LEU A 9 -4.39 11.40 -13.36
CA LEU A 9 -5.78 11.00 -13.15
C LEU A 9 -5.95 9.48 -13.21
N LEU A 10 -5.22 8.81 -14.10
CA LEU A 10 -5.24 7.34 -14.22
C LEU A 10 -4.63 6.64 -12.98
N ILE A 11 -3.78 7.31 -12.23
CA ILE A 11 -3.20 6.74 -11.00
C ILE A 11 -4.20 6.78 -9.84
N ILE A 12 -5.18 7.69 -9.84
CA ILE A 12 -6.11 7.88 -8.72
C ILE A 12 -6.88 6.60 -8.37
N PRO A 13 -7.58 5.92 -9.31
CA PRO A 13 -8.31 4.70 -8.97
C PRO A 13 -7.39 3.60 -8.42
N ALA A 14 -6.16 3.51 -8.94
CA ALA A 14 -5.18 2.55 -8.47
C ALA A 14 -4.75 2.82 -7.02
N ILE A 15 -4.54 4.08 -6.65
CA ILE A 15 -4.26 4.49 -5.25
C ILE A 15 -5.45 4.17 -4.35
N LEU A 16 -6.68 4.51 -4.79
CA LEU A 16 -7.88 4.26 -4.00
C LEU A 16 -8.08 2.77 -3.75
N ILE A 17 -7.92 1.93 -4.77
CA ILE A 17 -8.01 0.46 -4.66
C ILE A 17 -6.96 -0.04 -3.66
N ALA A 18 -5.70 0.36 -3.83
CA ALA A 18 -4.61 -0.14 -3.01
C ALA A 18 -4.78 0.24 -1.53
N ILE A 19 -5.04 1.52 -1.23
CA ILE A 19 -5.28 1.98 0.16
C ILE A 19 -6.48 1.26 0.77
N SER A 20 -7.59 1.14 0.05
CA SER A 20 -8.81 0.54 0.61
C SER A 20 -8.62 -0.92 0.96
N ILE A 21 -7.97 -1.68 0.09
CA ILE A 21 -7.73 -3.10 0.28
C ILE A 21 -6.67 -3.33 1.37
N HIS A 22 -5.65 -2.47 1.45
CA HIS A 22 -4.65 -2.48 2.51
C HIS A 22 -5.27 -2.27 3.90
N GLU A 23 -6.01 -1.18 4.08
CA GLU A 23 -6.66 -0.83 5.35
C GLU A 23 -7.75 -1.85 5.72
N TYR A 24 -8.45 -2.40 4.73
CA TYR A 24 -9.37 -3.51 4.95
C TYR A 24 -8.64 -4.74 5.49
N GLY A 25 -7.43 -5.04 5.01
CA GLY A 25 -6.59 -6.12 5.53
C GLY A 25 -6.28 -5.96 7.02
N HIS A 26 -5.84 -4.76 7.40
CA HIS A 26 -5.59 -4.40 8.81
C HIS A 26 -6.85 -4.57 9.66
N ALA A 27 -7.97 -3.99 9.23
CA ALA A 27 -9.24 -4.08 9.94
C ALA A 27 -9.72 -5.54 10.09
N LEU A 28 -9.63 -6.34 9.03
CA LEU A 28 -10.07 -7.73 9.03
C LEU A 28 -9.23 -8.58 9.99
N ALA A 29 -7.91 -8.40 9.98
CA ALA A 29 -7.00 -9.13 10.85
C ALA A 29 -7.22 -8.74 12.32
N ALA A 30 -7.34 -7.45 12.62
CA ALA A 30 -7.56 -6.96 13.98
C ALA A 30 -8.86 -7.53 14.58
N VAL A 31 -9.97 -7.47 13.85
CA VAL A 31 -11.26 -8.04 14.28
C VAL A 31 -11.15 -9.55 14.50
N LYS A 32 -10.51 -10.29 13.59
CA LYS A 32 -10.30 -11.74 13.75
C LYS A 32 -9.42 -12.11 14.94
N LEU A 33 -8.55 -11.20 15.39
CA LEU A 33 -7.65 -11.39 16.53
C LEU A 33 -8.25 -10.88 17.84
N GLY A 34 -9.47 -10.36 17.82
CA GLY A 34 -10.24 -9.96 19.00
C GLY A 34 -10.35 -8.46 19.23
N ASP A 35 -9.85 -7.62 18.31
CA ASP A 35 -10.02 -6.17 18.38
C ASP A 35 -11.16 -5.69 17.48
N ASP A 36 -12.33 -5.46 18.07
CA ASP A 36 -13.50 -4.93 17.37
C ASP A 36 -13.45 -3.41 17.11
N THR A 37 -12.37 -2.72 17.49
CA THR A 37 -12.23 -1.26 17.28
C THR A 37 -12.46 -0.84 15.82
N PRO A 38 -11.87 -1.50 14.80
CA PRO A 38 -12.12 -1.16 13.40
C PRO A 38 -13.57 -1.37 12.97
N LEU A 39 -14.26 -2.36 13.56
CA LEU A 39 -15.67 -2.63 13.29
C LEU A 39 -16.54 -1.47 13.78
N TYR A 40 -16.35 -1.02 15.02
CA TYR A 40 -17.08 0.11 15.60
C TYR A 40 -16.79 1.44 14.89
N GLN A 41 -15.60 1.58 14.31
CA GLN A 41 -15.25 2.74 13.48
C GLN A 41 -15.85 2.70 12.07
N GLY A 42 -16.52 1.59 11.70
CA GLY A 42 -17.03 1.38 10.35
C GLY A 42 -15.91 1.25 9.30
N ARG A 43 -14.75 0.74 9.72
CA ARG A 43 -13.53 0.60 8.89
C ARG A 43 -13.36 -0.77 8.26
N LEU A 44 -14.14 -1.76 8.68
CA LEU A 44 -14.21 -3.06 8.00
C LEU A 44 -15.02 -2.94 6.70
N THR A 45 -14.47 -2.24 5.72
CA THR A 45 -15.12 -1.96 4.43
C THR A 45 -14.08 -1.75 3.33
N LEU A 46 -14.45 -2.08 2.09
CA LEU A 46 -13.65 -1.78 0.89
C LEU A 46 -13.98 -0.40 0.30
N ASN A 47 -14.85 0.38 0.94
CA ASN A 47 -15.20 1.72 0.45
C ASN A 47 -14.02 2.70 0.60
N PRO A 48 -13.44 3.21 -0.50
CA PRO A 48 -12.27 4.10 -0.46
C PRO A 48 -12.51 5.40 0.29
N ILE A 49 -13.74 5.91 0.26
CA ILE A 49 -14.11 7.18 0.91
C ILE A 49 -13.92 7.06 2.43
N LYS A 50 -14.09 5.87 3.01
CA LYS A 50 -13.92 5.66 4.44
C LYS A 50 -12.45 5.70 4.86
N HIS A 51 -11.53 5.40 3.95
CA HIS A 51 -10.08 5.32 4.19
C HIS A 51 -9.30 6.54 3.70
N LEU A 52 -9.94 7.40 2.92
CA LEU A 52 -9.32 8.60 2.37
C LEU A 52 -9.25 9.72 3.42
N ASP A 53 -8.08 10.35 3.53
CA ASP A 53 -7.92 11.63 4.22
C ASP A 53 -8.07 12.77 3.19
N PRO A 54 -8.99 13.73 3.36
CA PRO A 54 -9.16 14.83 2.41
C PRO A 54 -7.89 15.69 2.23
N MET A 55 -7.13 15.94 3.31
CA MET A 55 -5.87 16.68 3.22
C MET A 55 -4.79 15.82 2.59
N GLY A 56 -4.68 14.55 2.99
CA GLY A 56 -3.75 13.61 2.36
C GLY A 56 -3.97 13.50 0.85
N PHE A 57 -5.23 13.43 0.42
CA PHE A 57 -5.61 13.41 -1.00
C PHE A 57 -5.29 14.74 -1.70
N LEU A 58 -5.53 15.88 -1.06
CA LEU A 58 -5.16 17.18 -1.62
C LEU A 58 -3.65 17.30 -1.86
N PHE A 59 -2.85 16.87 -0.88
CA PHE A 59 -1.39 16.83 -1.00
C PHE A 59 -0.94 15.89 -2.11
N LEU A 60 -1.59 14.73 -2.27
CA LEU A 60 -1.32 13.81 -3.37
C LEU A 60 -1.50 14.49 -4.73
N MET A 61 -2.55 15.29 -4.89
CA MET A 61 -2.85 15.97 -6.16
C MET A 61 -1.88 17.11 -6.48
N ILE A 62 -1.43 17.86 -5.46
CA ILE A 62 -0.61 19.07 -5.64
C ILE A 62 0.89 18.73 -5.62
N VAL A 63 1.31 17.93 -4.64
CA VAL A 63 2.71 17.63 -4.31
C VAL A 63 3.14 16.28 -4.88
N GLY A 64 2.20 15.40 -5.26
CA GLY A 64 2.49 14.04 -5.73
C GLY A 64 2.70 13.04 -4.60
N PHE A 65 2.49 13.45 -3.35
CA PHE A 65 2.57 12.61 -2.15
C PHE A 65 1.39 12.89 -1.23
N GLY A 66 0.79 11.84 -0.67
CA GLY A 66 -0.32 11.95 0.26
C GLY A 66 -0.41 10.75 1.19
N TRP A 67 -1.32 10.81 2.16
CA TRP A 67 -1.54 9.76 3.14
C TRP A 67 -3.02 9.38 3.21
N ALA A 68 -3.27 8.14 3.65
CA ALA A 68 -4.60 7.65 3.99
C ALA A 68 -4.96 8.03 5.42
N LYS A 69 -6.25 7.94 5.77
CA LYS A 69 -6.69 7.97 7.16
C LYS A 69 -6.57 6.56 7.72
N PRO A 70 -5.60 6.27 8.61
CA PRO A 70 -5.30 4.90 9.03
C PRO A 70 -6.43 4.28 9.86
N VAL A 71 -6.55 2.96 9.82
CA VAL A 71 -7.41 2.20 10.72
C VAL A 71 -6.80 2.18 12.12
N MET A 72 -7.58 2.57 13.13
CA MET A 72 -7.11 2.51 14.51
C MET A 72 -7.35 1.11 15.05
N ILE A 73 -6.31 0.57 15.69
CA ILE A 73 -6.36 -0.69 16.42
C ILE A 73 -6.10 -0.43 17.91
N ASN A 74 -6.63 -1.30 18.76
CA ASN A 74 -6.37 -1.31 20.19
C ASN A 74 -5.62 -2.60 20.57
N PRO A 75 -4.29 -2.55 20.69
CA PRO A 75 -3.48 -3.72 21.03
C PRO A 75 -3.82 -4.37 22.38
N ARG A 76 -4.55 -3.68 23.27
CA ARG A 76 -5.01 -4.23 24.56
C ARG A 76 -6.07 -5.32 24.39
N ASN A 77 -6.76 -5.35 23.25
CA ASN A 77 -7.79 -6.34 22.94
C ASN A 77 -7.20 -7.65 22.40
N PHE A 78 -5.93 -7.64 21.98
CA PHE A 78 -5.26 -8.82 21.44
C PHE A 78 -4.93 -9.85 22.52
N LYS A 79 -5.12 -11.13 22.18
CA LYS A 79 -4.77 -12.25 23.07
C LYS A 79 -3.26 -12.39 23.22
N ASN A 80 -2.51 -12.20 22.14
CA ASN A 80 -1.06 -12.24 22.11
C ASN A 80 -0.51 -10.95 21.48
N PRO A 81 -0.38 -9.84 22.25
CA PRO A 81 -0.16 -8.52 21.69
C PRO A 81 0.98 -8.41 20.67
N ARG A 82 2.14 -9.03 20.93
CA ARG A 82 3.28 -8.99 19.98
C ARG A 82 3.03 -9.77 18.69
N ARG A 83 2.47 -10.97 18.81
CA ARG A 83 2.20 -11.83 17.65
C ARG A 83 1.09 -11.21 16.80
N ASP A 84 0.04 -10.75 17.46
CA ASP A 84 -1.17 -10.28 16.81
C ASP A 84 -0.90 -8.92 16.14
N ASP A 85 -0.09 -8.05 16.74
CA ASP A 85 0.42 -6.80 16.12
C ASP A 85 1.23 -7.09 14.83
N ILE A 86 2.09 -8.12 14.83
CA ILE A 86 2.81 -8.55 13.62
C ILE A 86 1.83 -9.05 12.54
N ILE A 87 0.84 -9.85 12.92
CA ILE A 87 -0.14 -10.40 11.97
C ILE A 87 -0.97 -9.28 11.35
N VAL A 88 -1.43 -8.32 12.15
CA VAL A 88 -2.16 -7.16 11.66
C VAL A 88 -1.28 -6.36 10.71
N SER A 89 -0.07 -5.99 11.13
CA SER A 89 0.89 -5.24 10.30
C SER A 89 1.18 -5.93 8.96
N LEU A 90 1.31 -7.26 8.96
CA LEU A 90 1.50 -8.04 7.73
C LEU A 90 0.22 -8.19 6.90
N ALA A 91 -0.97 -8.05 7.49
CA ALA A 91 -2.23 -8.24 6.77
C ALA A 91 -2.42 -7.19 5.69
N GLY A 92 -2.22 -5.90 5.98
CA GLY A 92 -2.28 -4.84 4.98
C GLY A 92 -1.26 -5.04 3.85
N VAL A 93 -0.01 -5.37 4.20
CA VAL A 93 1.06 -5.68 3.24
C VAL A 93 0.68 -6.87 2.34
N THR A 94 0.13 -7.94 2.94
CA THR A 94 -0.29 -9.14 2.21
C THR A 94 -1.45 -8.84 1.27
N MET A 95 -2.41 -8.00 1.68
CA MET A 95 -3.54 -7.61 0.84
C MET A 95 -3.09 -6.81 -0.40
N ASN A 96 -2.07 -5.97 -0.27
CA ASN A 96 -1.44 -5.31 -1.43
C ASN A 96 -0.81 -6.33 -2.39
N LEU A 97 -0.05 -7.30 -1.87
CA LEU A 97 0.54 -8.36 -2.69
C LEU A 97 -0.53 -9.16 -3.45
N LEU A 98 -1.60 -9.58 -2.75
CA LEU A 98 -2.70 -10.32 -3.36
C LEU A 98 -3.40 -9.51 -4.45
N THR A 99 -3.57 -8.20 -4.23
CA THR A 99 -4.15 -7.29 -5.24
C THR A 99 -3.24 -7.17 -6.46
N ALA A 100 -1.93 -7.01 -6.27
CA ALA A 100 -0.96 -6.97 -7.36
C ALA A 100 -0.97 -8.27 -8.19
N ILE A 101 -1.05 -9.43 -7.54
CA ILE A 101 -1.16 -10.74 -8.21
C ILE A 101 -2.47 -10.81 -9.00
N ALA A 102 -3.61 -10.47 -8.37
CA ALA A 102 -4.91 -10.51 -9.03
C ALA A 102 -4.95 -9.63 -10.29
N PHE A 103 -4.46 -8.38 -10.20
CA PHE A 103 -4.42 -7.49 -11.35
C PHE A 103 -3.38 -7.91 -12.41
N THR A 104 -2.29 -8.57 -12.03
CA THR A 104 -1.36 -9.20 -12.98
C THR A 104 -2.05 -10.28 -13.81
N LEU A 105 -2.89 -11.11 -13.18
CA LEU A 105 -3.68 -12.12 -13.88
C LEU A 105 -4.75 -11.49 -14.80
N VAL A 106 -5.36 -10.38 -14.37
CA VAL A 106 -6.28 -9.59 -15.22
C VAL A 106 -5.54 -9.05 -16.45
N ILE A 107 -4.34 -8.47 -16.28
CA ILE A 107 -3.51 -7.98 -17.39
C ILE A 107 -3.24 -9.12 -18.37
N LYS A 108 -2.78 -10.29 -17.88
CA LYS A 108 -2.55 -11.47 -18.73
C LYS A 108 -3.78 -11.86 -19.53
N PHE A 109 -4.94 -11.91 -18.86
CA PHE A 109 -6.20 -12.24 -19.52
C PHE A 109 -6.55 -11.24 -20.63
N VAL A 110 -6.38 -9.95 -20.37
CA VAL A 110 -6.65 -8.89 -21.36
C VAL A 110 -5.70 -8.99 -22.55
N VAL A 111 -4.39 -9.16 -22.31
CA VAL A 111 -3.37 -9.28 -23.36
C VAL A 111 -3.63 -10.46 -24.27
N ASN A 112 -3.98 -11.62 -23.72
CA ASN A 112 -4.17 -12.85 -24.51
C ASN A 112 -5.49 -12.89 -25.28
N ASN A 113 -6.56 -12.26 -24.78
CA ASN A 113 -7.90 -12.41 -25.35
C ASN A 113 -8.39 -11.17 -26.11
N PHE A 114 -7.78 -9.99 -25.88
CA PHE A 114 -8.28 -8.70 -26.38
C PHE A 114 -7.21 -7.89 -27.10
N TYR A 115 -6.35 -8.55 -27.89
CA TYR A 115 -5.27 -7.88 -28.62
C TYR A 115 -5.74 -6.72 -29.51
N SER A 116 -6.82 -6.91 -30.27
CA SER A 116 -7.38 -5.86 -31.14
C SER A 116 -7.88 -4.64 -30.37
N PHE A 117 -8.38 -4.83 -29.14
CA PHE A 117 -8.79 -3.73 -28.27
C PHE A 117 -7.58 -2.95 -27.75
N LEU A 118 -6.48 -3.63 -27.42
CA LEU A 118 -5.26 -3.00 -26.91
C LEU A 118 -4.61 -2.04 -27.91
N ILE A 119 -4.83 -2.21 -29.21
CA ILE A 119 -4.32 -1.28 -30.24
C ILE A 119 -5.07 0.06 -30.19
N THR A 120 -6.30 0.10 -29.67
CA THR A 120 -7.09 1.34 -29.54
C THR A 120 -6.58 2.24 -28.41
N GLU A 121 -6.86 3.55 -28.48
CA GLU A 121 -6.52 4.48 -27.39
C GLU A 121 -7.15 4.07 -26.05
N ALA A 122 -8.42 3.64 -26.08
CA ALA A 122 -9.11 3.16 -24.88
C ALA A 122 -8.43 1.92 -24.28
N GLY A 123 -7.96 1.00 -25.12
CA GLY A 123 -7.18 -0.17 -24.69
C GLY A 123 -5.85 0.22 -24.04
N GLN A 124 -5.14 1.19 -24.61
CA GLN A 124 -3.89 1.71 -24.04
C GLN A 124 -4.11 2.39 -22.68
N TYR A 125 -5.18 3.16 -22.50
CA TYR A 125 -5.51 3.71 -21.18
C TYR A 125 -5.89 2.61 -20.18
N THR A 126 -6.60 1.59 -20.63
CA THR A 126 -7.02 0.47 -19.78
C THR A 126 -5.82 -0.34 -19.29
N ILE A 127 -4.88 -0.68 -20.17
CA ILE A 127 -3.68 -1.43 -19.76
C ILE A 127 -2.78 -0.58 -18.84
N THR A 128 -2.69 0.73 -19.09
CA THR A 128 -1.96 1.67 -18.23
C THR A 128 -2.57 1.75 -16.83
N MET A 129 -3.89 1.82 -16.73
CA MET A 129 -4.63 1.76 -15.46
C MET A 129 -4.34 0.47 -14.69
N LEU A 130 -4.46 -0.68 -15.36
CA LEU A 130 -4.22 -1.98 -14.73
C LEU A 130 -2.78 -2.12 -14.25
N TYR A 131 -1.82 -1.69 -15.06
CA TYR A 131 -0.41 -1.66 -14.68
C TYR A 131 -0.17 -0.73 -13.48
N ALA A 132 -0.81 0.43 -13.43
CA ALA A 132 -0.74 1.33 -12.29
C ALA A 132 -1.26 0.69 -11.00
N VAL A 133 -2.35 -0.10 -11.06
CA VAL A 133 -2.85 -0.86 -9.90
C VAL A 133 -1.78 -1.83 -9.39
N VAL A 134 -1.16 -2.62 -10.27
CA VAL A 134 -0.09 -3.56 -9.88
C VAL A 134 1.08 -2.80 -9.24
N GLN A 135 1.56 -1.76 -9.90
CA GLN A 135 2.69 -0.96 -9.43
C GLN A 135 2.44 -0.32 -8.07
N ILE A 136 1.31 0.36 -7.90
CA ILE A 136 1.00 1.07 -6.65
C ILE A 136 0.85 0.08 -5.48
N ASN A 137 0.24 -1.08 -5.71
CA ASN A 137 0.14 -2.11 -4.67
C ASN A 137 1.52 -2.64 -4.27
N ILE A 138 2.42 -2.90 -5.22
CA ILE A 138 3.79 -3.36 -4.92
C ILE A 138 4.59 -2.24 -4.22
N VAL A 139 4.44 -0.99 -4.64
CA VAL A 139 5.05 0.18 -4.00
C VAL A 139 4.58 0.30 -2.55
N LEU A 140 3.27 0.26 -2.30
CA LEU A 140 2.71 0.33 -0.95
C LEU A 140 3.10 -0.87 -0.10
N MET A 141 3.22 -2.06 -0.68
CA MET A 141 3.72 -3.25 0.01
C MET A 141 5.15 -3.06 0.49
N ILE A 142 6.08 -2.66 -0.39
CA ILE A 142 7.49 -2.48 -0.04
C ILE A 142 7.67 -1.29 0.91
N PHE A 143 6.98 -0.19 0.64
CA PHE A 143 7.04 1.00 1.49
C PHE A 143 6.57 0.67 2.91
N ASN A 144 5.42 0.00 3.07
CA ASN A 144 4.94 -0.38 4.40
C ASN A 144 5.79 -1.45 5.08
N LEU A 145 6.63 -2.22 4.38
CA LEU A 145 7.58 -3.15 5.02
C LEU A 145 8.81 -2.46 5.60
N MET A 146 9.05 -1.18 5.33
CA MET A 146 10.20 -0.47 5.87
C MET A 146 10.08 -0.29 7.39
N PRO A 147 11.16 -0.51 8.17
CA PRO A 147 11.15 -0.39 9.62
C PRO A 147 11.25 1.08 10.07
N ILE A 148 10.29 1.91 9.66
CA ILE A 148 10.26 3.36 9.91
C ILE A 148 8.86 3.74 10.41
N PRO A 149 8.71 4.34 11.60
CA PRO A 149 7.41 4.85 12.04
C PRO A 149 6.88 5.94 11.08
N PRO A 150 5.58 5.95 10.75
CA PRO A 150 4.49 5.13 11.29
C PRO A 150 4.17 3.85 10.47
N LEU A 151 5.07 3.39 9.59
CA LEU A 151 4.81 2.29 8.65
C LEU A 151 4.65 0.93 9.36
N ASP A 152 3.98 -0.02 8.71
CA ASP A 152 3.70 -1.36 9.26
C ASP A 152 4.98 -2.12 9.67
N GLY A 153 6.06 -1.97 8.91
CA GLY A 153 7.35 -2.60 9.13
C GLY A 153 7.99 -2.17 10.45
N HIS A 154 7.65 -0.99 10.97
CA HIS A 154 8.12 -0.54 12.27
C HIS A 154 7.49 -1.36 13.41
N HIS A 155 6.20 -1.68 13.32
CA HIS A 155 5.48 -2.51 14.28
C HIS A 155 6.08 -3.93 14.30
N ILE A 156 6.34 -4.49 13.12
CA ILE A 156 7.01 -5.78 12.95
C ILE A 156 8.41 -5.75 13.59
N ALA A 157 9.21 -4.72 13.30
CA ALA A 157 10.55 -4.58 13.84
C ALA A 157 10.56 -4.45 15.38
N GLN A 158 9.62 -3.70 15.95
CA GLN A 158 9.47 -3.58 17.41
C GLN A 158 9.05 -4.89 18.06
N SER A 159 8.06 -5.58 17.48
CA SER A 159 7.52 -6.81 18.03
C SER A 159 8.53 -7.97 17.96
N ILE A 160 9.40 -8.01 16.94
CA ILE A 160 10.50 -8.99 16.82
C ILE A 160 11.72 -8.58 17.67
N GLY A 161 12.12 -7.32 17.60
CA GLY A 161 13.36 -6.82 18.22
C GLY A 161 13.30 -6.63 19.74
N GLY A 162 12.12 -6.76 20.34
CA GLY A 162 11.91 -6.69 21.78
C GLY A 162 12.21 -5.30 22.37
N TRP A 163 12.53 -5.27 23.67
CA TRP A 163 12.61 -4.03 24.44
C TRP A 163 13.68 -3.04 23.95
N ARG A 164 14.83 -3.54 23.47
CA ARG A 164 15.91 -2.68 22.95
C ARG A 164 15.48 -1.92 21.70
N VAL A 165 14.87 -2.61 20.74
CA VAL A 165 14.39 -2.00 19.49
C VAL A 165 13.21 -1.08 19.76
N TYR A 166 12.30 -1.49 20.65
CA TYR A 166 11.21 -0.63 21.11
C TYR A 166 11.72 0.71 21.69
N ASN A 167 12.70 0.67 22.60
CA ASN A 167 13.27 1.88 23.20
C ASN A 167 14.00 2.75 22.18
N PHE A 168 14.73 2.15 21.23
CA PHE A 168 15.38 2.87 20.16
C PHE A 168 14.34 3.67 19.34
N PHE A 169 13.28 3.02 18.86
CA PHE A 169 12.24 3.72 18.12
C PHE A 169 11.56 4.78 18.97
N ARG A 170 11.28 4.50 20.25
CA ARG A 170 10.69 5.49 21.16
C ARG A 170 11.56 6.72 21.39
N GLN A 171 12.88 6.56 21.43
CA GLN A 171 13.81 7.67 21.63
C GLN A 171 13.99 8.51 20.36
N TYR A 172 14.04 7.87 19.19
CA TYR A 172 14.37 8.50 17.93
C TYR A 172 13.18 8.71 16.99
N GLU A 173 11.95 8.44 17.44
CA GLU A 173 10.74 8.43 16.62
C GLU A 173 10.58 9.69 15.77
N GLN A 174 10.72 10.86 16.39
CA GLN A 174 10.56 12.15 15.70
C GLN A 174 11.64 12.36 14.63
N ILE A 175 12.89 12.02 14.94
CA ILE A 175 14.02 12.15 14.00
C ILE A 175 13.84 11.21 12.81
N ILE A 176 13.42 9.97 13.07
CA ILE A 176 13.17 8.97 12.03
C ILE A 176 12.01 9.42 11.12
N ARG A 177 10.91 9.95 11.69
CA ARG A 177 9.78 10.51 10.92
C ARG A 177 10.18 11.71 10.06
N ILE A 178 11.00 12.62 10.59
CA ILE A 178 11.54 13.75 9.81
C ILE A 178 12.41 13.23 8.66
N GLY A 179 13.25 12.22 8.92
CA GLY A 179 14.04 11.54 7.90
C GLY A 179 13.16 10.96 6.78
N LEU A 180 12.05 10.29 7.13
CA LEU A 180 11.09 9.79 6.15
C LEU A 180 10.49 10.91 5.30
N ILE A 181 10.04 12.00 5.92
CA ILE A 181 9.47 13.16 5.20
C ILE A 181 10.51 13.75 4.23
N LEU A 182 11.76 13.91 4.66
CA LEU A 182 12.84 14.38 3.80
C LEU A 182 13.07 13.43 2.61
N LEU A 183 13.08 12.11 2.83
CA LEU A 183 13.21 11.12 1.75
C LEU A 183 12.06 11.18 0.75
N LEU A 184 10.84 11.44 1.22
CA LEU A 184 9.65 11.58 0.40
C LEU A 184 9.71 12.86 -0.45
N VAL A 185 9.99 14.01 0.17
CA VAL A 185 10.02 15.32 -0.50
C VAL A 185 11.17 15.43 -1.49
N THR A 186 12.33 14.84 -1.19
CA THR A 186 13.48 14.80 -2.10
C THR A 186 13.32 13.78 -3.23
N GLY A 187 12.32 12.90 -3.16
CA GLY A 187 12.12 11.78 -4.09
C GLY A 187 13.17 10.67 -3.96
N TYR A 188 14.09 10.77 -3.00
CA TYR A 188 15.16 9.79 -2.80
C TYR A 188 14.61 8.41 -2.39
N ILE A 189 13.43 8.38 -1.78
CA ILE A 189 12.69 7.14 -1.47
C ILE A 189 12.56 6.24 -2.70
N GLY A 190 12.32 6.81 -3.89
CA GLY A 190 12.15 6.08 -5.13
C GLY A 190 13.40 5.31 -5.56
N ARG A 191 14.59 5.77 -5.18
CA ARG A 191 15.85 5.06 -5.43
C ARG A 191 16.04 3.86 -4.50
N ILE A 192 15.46 3.93 -3.30
CA ILE A 192 15.52 2.86 -2.30
C ILE A 192 14.51 1.77 -2.64
N ILE A 193 13.25 2.14 -2.89
CA ILE A 193 12.16 1.18 -3.15
C ILE A 193 12.06 0.78 -4.62
N GLY A 194 12.62 1.55 -5.55
CA GLY A 194 12.53 1.30 -6.99
C GLY A 194 13.09 -0.07 -7.42
N PRO A 195 14.32 -0.45 -7.02
CA PRO A 195 14.88 -1.75 -7.36
C PRO A 195 14.03 -2.95 -6.90
N PRO A 196 13.56 -3.05 -5.63
CA PRO A 196 12.70 -4.15 -5.23
C PRO A 196 11.32 -4.08 -5.90
N VAL A 197 10.75 -2.90 -6.14
CA VAL A 197 9.48 -2.77 -6.89
C VAL A 197 9.63 -3.36 -8.29
N TYR A 198 10.66 -2.94 -9.02
CA TYR A 198 10.95 -3.44 -10.37
C TYR A 198 11.20 -4.95 -10.37
N GLY A 199 11.98 -5.45 -9.42
CA GLY A 199 12.28 -6.88 -9.28
C GLY A 199 11.01 -7.71 -9.07
N ILE A 200 10.12 -7.29 -8.16
CA ILE A 200 8.88 -8.01 -7.86
C ILE A 200 7.91 -7.94 -9.03
N THR A 201 7.73 -6.78 -9.67
CA THR A 201 6.85 -6.67 -10.85
C THR A 201 7.33 -7.60 -11.96
N ASN A 202 8.62 -7.57 -12.29
CA ASN A 202 9.17 -8.43 -13.33
C ASN A 202 9.05 -9.91 -12.96
N PHE A 203 9.28 -10.26 -11.70
CA PHE A 203 9.09 -11.62 -11.22
C PHE A 203 7.64 -12.08 -11.41
N LEU A 204 6.65 -11.26 -11.04
CA LEU A 204 5.24 -11.56 -11.26
C LEU A 204 4.90 -11.69 -12.75
N PHE A 205 5.43 -10.82 -13.60
CA PHE A 205 5.14 -10.88 -15.04
C PHE A 205 5.79 -12.08 -15.72
N THR A 206 6.98 -12.46 -15.27
CA THR A 206 7.70 -13.65 -15.76
C THR A 206 7.02 -14.94 -15.29
N ILE A 207 6.72 -15.06 -13.99
CA ILE A 207 6.11 -16.29 -13.44
C ILE A 207 4.72 -16.56 -14.03
N PHE A 208 3.96 -15.51 -14.31
CA PHE A 208 2.64 -15.64 -14.93
C PHE A 208 2.69 -15.64 -16.45
N ASN A 209 3.85 -15.43 -17.09
CA ASN A 209 4.00 -15.34 -18.54
C ASN A 209 2.98 -14.38 -19.15
N VAL A 210 3.01 -13.13 -18.67
CA VAL A 210 2.06 -12.07 -19.06
C VAL A 210 2.32 -11.58 -20.49
N PHE A 211 3.58 -11.57 -20.90
CA PHE A 211 4.06 -11.21 -22.22
C PHE A 211 4.75 -12.39 -22.87
#